data_AF-A0A091DRR0-F1
#
_entry.id   AF-A0A091DRR0-F1
#
_cell.length_a   1.000
_cell.length_b   1.000
_cell.length_c   1.000
_cell.angle_alpha   90.00
_cell.angle_beta   90.00
_cell.angle_gamma   90.00
#
_symmetry.space_group_name_H-M   'P 1'
#
loop_
_entity.id
_entity.type
_entity.pdbx_description
1 polymer ?
#
loop_
_entity_poly.entity_id
_entity_poly.type
_entity_poly.pdbx_seq_one_letter_code
_entity_poly.pdbx_strand_id
1 'polypeptide(L)'
;MATLRGLRETPRHLLVCEKSNFGHDKSRHRHLVETHYHNYKLARGGTLGVTAGMATLRGLRETPRHLLVCEKSNFGHDKSRHRHLVETHYHNYKVSFLIPECGILSKELKNLVMEMGPYYFVKNLPLHELITHEFINTFVKKGSCYALTYNTNIDEDNTVALLPNGKLILSLDKDTYEETGLQGHPSQYSGRKIMKFIVSIDLMDLSFNLDSKKYKRISWSLKEKKPLKFDFLWAWHQTGTEESAVMSYFSKYQIQEQQPRVSVSTLRDLQCPVLWSGELRGEPEESCSAPELFDWLGALFCGVDLNNEPNNFISTCCCPQPSTVVAKANLCTITGFIVPEKICVLLEQLCHYFDEPKLAPWVTLSVQGFADSPVSWRENEHGFRKGGEHLYNFVIFNNLDYWLQMAVGANDDCPP
;
A
#
# COMPACT_ATOMS: atom_id res chain seq x y z
N MET A 1 -33.88 -31.41 5.05
CA MET A 1 -34.09 -30.54 6.24
C MET A 1 -33.39 -31.20 7.42
N ALA A 2 -32.17 -30.77 7.75
CA ALA A 2 -31.40 -31.30 8.88
C ALA A 2 -30.52 -30.20 9.47
N THR A 3 -31.03 -29.61 10.55
CA THR A 3 -30.38 -29.25 11.81
C THR A 3 -28.87 -28.92 11.80
N LEU A 4 -28.53 -27.64 11.92
CA LEU A 4 -27.22 -27.13 12.34
C LEU A 4 -27.18 -27.02 13.88
N ARG A 5 -26.27 -27.78 14.51
CA ARG A 5 -25.78 -27.56 15.87
C ARG A 5 -24.26 -27.42 15.80
N GLY A 6 -23.71 -26.40 16.44
CA GLY A 6 -22.26 -26.30 16.66
C GLY A 6 -21.76 -24.88 16.94
N LEU A 7 -22.32 -24.20 17.95
CA LEU A 7 -21.68 -23.04 18.57
C LEU A 7 -20.33 -23.47 19.15
N ARG A 8 -19.24 -22.82 18.74
CA ARG A 8 -17.96 -22.83 19.46
C ARG A 8 -17.69 -21.43 19.99
N GLU A 9 -17.43 -21.37 21.28
CA GLU A 9 -17.13 -20.19 22.08
C GLU A 9 -15.89 -19.45 21.54
N THR A 10 -15.98 -18.12 21.50
CA THR A 10 -14.88 -17.20 21.25
C THR A 10 -14.09 -16.96 22.55
N PRO A 11 -12.74 -17.00 22.54
CA PRO A 11 -11.96 -16.65 23.73
C PRO A 11 -11.96 -15.12 23.92
N ARG A 12 -12.05 -14.69 25.18
CA ARG A 12 -11.81 -13.31 25.60
C ARG A 12 -10.33 -12.97 25.42
N HIS A 13 -10.02 -11.80 24.88
CA HIS A 13 -8.64 -11.34 24.65
C HIS A 13 -8.29 -10.19 25.60
N LEU A 14 -7.10 -10.27 26.20
CA LEU A 14 -6.52 -9.29 27.10
C LEU A 14 -5.09 -9.05 26.60
N LEU A 15 -4.78 -7.81 26.22
CA LEU A 15 -3.46 -7.38 25.77
C LEU A 15 -2.49 -7.37 26.96
N VAL A 16 -1.34 -8.03 26.82
CA VAL A 16 -0.22 -7.91 27.75
C VAL A 16 1.02 -7.55 26.92
N CYS A 17 1.55 -6.35 27.14
CA CYS A 17 2.79 -5.86 26.52
C CYS A 17 4.00 -6.23 27.37
N GLU A 18 4.94 -7.00 26.81
CA GLU A 18 6.28 -7.16 27.38
C GLU A 18 7.25 -6.09 26.85
N LYS A 19 8.04 -5.50 27.76
CA LYS A 19 9.09 -4.53 27.47
C LYS A 19 10.32 -5.25 26.89
N SER A 20 10.74 -4.91 25.69
CA SER A 20 12.12 -5.12 25.23
C SER A 20 12.88 -3.79 25.25
N ASN A 21 13.79 -3.63 26.20
CA ASN A 21 14.70 -2.47 26.30
C ASN A 21 15.80 -2.58 25.23
N PHE A 22 15.88 -1.62 24.32
CA PHE A 22 17.12 -1.32 23.60
C PHE A 22 17.31 0.19 23.43
N GLY A 23 18.44 0.68 23.96
CA GLY A 23 19.21 1.86 23.54
C GLY A 23 18.50 3.21 23.41
N HIS A 24 18.71 4.10 24.39
CA HIS A 24 18.37 5.52 24.31
C HIS A 24 19.16 6.27 23.22
N ASP A 25 18.45 6.80 22.22
CA ASP A 25 18.82 8.02 21.52
C ASP A 25 17.61 8.97 21.54
N LYS A 26 17.77 10.16 22.15
CA LYS A 26 16.69 11.06 22.60
C LYS A 26 15.99 11.84 21.46
N SER A 27 16.17 11.47 20.20
CA SER A 27 15.60 12.20 19.05
C SER A 27 14.71 11.36 18.13
N ARG A 28 14.55 10.06 18.40
CA ARG A 28 13.77 9.14 17.56
C ARG A 28 13.07 8.07 18.40
N HIS A 29 11.74 8.07 18.37
CA HIS A 29 10.94 6.97 18.90
C HIS A 29 10.36 6.17 17.73
N ARG A 30 11.12 5.18 17.26
CA ARG A 30 10.64 4.16 16.35
C ARG A 30 9.95 3.08 17.19
N HIS A 31 8.70 2.76 16.91
CA HIS A 31 8.00 1.68 17.60
C HIS A 31 7.65 0.59 16.61
N LEU A 32 8.34 -0.54 16.77
CA LEU A 32 7.99 -1.77 16.09
C LEU A 32 6.96 -2.48 16.97
N VAL A 33 5.74 -2.64 16.49
CA VAL A 33 4.75 -3.48 17.15
C VAL A 33 4.76 -4.82 16.44
N GLU A 34 5.50 -5.79 17.01
CA GLU A 34 5.25 -7.20 16.70
C GLU A 34 4.05 -7.66 17.53
N THR A 35 2.89 -7.81 16.88
CA THR A 35 1.69 -8.34 17.53
C THR A 35 1.84 -9.86 17.74
N HIS A 36 2.38 -10.25 18.90
CA HIS A 36 2.35 -11.64 19.38
C HIS A 36 1.15 -11.87 20.29
N TYR A 37 0.14 -12.60 19.81
CA TYR A 37 -1.01 -12.99 20.65
C TYR A 37 -0.64 -14.18 21.55
N HIS A 38 -0.47 -13.97 22.86
CA HIS A 38 -0.20 -15.03 23.83
C HIS A 38 -1.48 -15.52 24.51
N ASN A 39 -1.69 -16.85 24.52
CA ASN A 39 -2.75 -17.51 25.28
C ASN A 39 -2.18 -18.13 26.58
N TYR A 40 -2.88 -17.93 27.69
CA TYR A 40 -2.55 -18.43 29.03
C TYR A 40 -2.29 -19.96 29.06
N LYS A 41 -1.23 -20.36 29.79
CA LYS A 41 -0.92 -21.76 30.12
C LYS A 41 -1.96 -22.32 31.09
N LEU A 42 -2.83 -23.21 30.62
CA LEU A 42 -3.51 -24.18 31.48
C LEU A 42 -2.52 -25.32 31.80
N ALA A 43 -2.28 -25.51 33.10
CA ALA A 43 -1.44 -26.58 33.64
C ALA A 43 -1.91 -27.96 33.13
N ARG A 44 -0.98 -28.78 32.64
CA ARG A 44 -1.22 -30.20 32.37
C ARG A 44 -0.26 -31.05 33.20
N GLY A 45 -0.82 -31.88 34.07
CA GLY A 45 -0.21 -33.16 34.42
C GLY A 45 -0.50 -34.20 33.33
N GLY A 46 0.39 -35.19 33.18
CA GLY A 46 0.07 -36.49 32.61
C GLY A 46 0.47 -36.76 31.15
N THR A 47 1.75 -37.11 30.96
CA THR A 47 2.33 -38.20 30.13
C THR A 47 1.75 -38.66 28.77
N LEU A 48 2.69 -38.62 27.79
CA LEU A 48 3.00 -39.59 26.71
C LEU A 48 1.96 -39.84 25.60
N GLY A 49 2.28 -39.33 24.40
CA GLY A 49 1.62 -39.69 23.13
C GLY A 49 1.32 -38.55 22.13
N VAL A 50 1.90 -37.34 22.27
CA VAL A 50 1.33 -36.12 21.63
C VAL A 50 2.28 -35.33 20.72
N THR A 51 3.43 -35.86 20.30
CA THR A 51 4.43 -35.05 19.56
C THR A 51 4.01 -34.71 18.12
N ALA A 52 3.37 -35.62 17.37
CA ALA A 52 2.90 -35.36 16.00
C ALA A 52 1.57 -34.57 15.95
N GLY A 53 0.67 -34.79 16.91
CA GLY A 53 -0.61 -34.06 17.03
C GLY A 53 -0.44 -32.63 17.54
N MET A 54 0.57 -32.35 18.37
CA MET A 54 0.86 -30.98 18.83
C MET A 54 1.47 -30.10 17.74
N ALA A 55 2.27 -30.66 16.83
CA ALA A 55 2.86 -29.90 15.72
C ALA A 55 1.80 -29.43 14.71
N THR A 56 0.83 -30.30 14.40
CA THR A 56 -0.31 -29.99 13.52
C THR A 56 -1.28 -28.98 14.15
N LEU A 57 -1.50 -29.04 15.47
CA LEU A 57 -2.28 -28.03 16.19
C LEU A 57 -1.56 -26.68 16.34
N ARG A 58 -0.21 -26.65 16.32
CA ARG A 58 0.57 -25.40 16.33
C ARG A 58 0.41 -24.64 15.02
N GLY A 59 0.57 -25.29 13.87
CA GLY A 59 0.40 -24.62 12.57
C GLY A 59 -1.01 -24.06 12.33
N LEU A 60 -2.05 -24.62 12.99
CA LEU A 60 -3.42 -24.11 12.95
C LEU A 60 -3.66 -22.90 13.88
N ARG A 61 -2.76 -22.65 14.83
CA ARG A 61 -2.83 -21.54 15.81
C ARG A 61 -1.77 -20.47 15.57
N GLU A 62 -0.77 -20.76 14.74
CA GLU A 62 0.26 -19.80 14.35
C GLU A 62 -0.38 -18.68 13.52
N THR A 63 -0.18 -17.45 13.98
CA THR A 63 -0.64 -16.26 13.27
C THR A 63 0.25 -16.02 12.07
N PRO A 64 -0.32 -15.56 10.93
CA PRO A 64 0.52 -15.06 9.85
C PRO A 64 1.37 -13.90 10.40
N ARG A 65 2.58 -13.71 9.85
CA ARG A 65 3.36 -12.52 10.19
C ARG A 65 2.64 -11.29 9.64
N HIS A 66 2.59 -10.23 10.41
CA HIS A 66 2.15 -8.90 9.97
C HIS A 66 3.02 -7.90 10.71
N LEU A 67 3.45 -6.87 10.00
CA LEU A 67 4.28 -5.82 10.58
C LEU A 67 3.53 -4.50 10.43
N LEU A 68 3.26 -3.87 11.57
CA LEU A 68 2.80 -2.48 11.64
C LEU A 68 3.93 -1.65 12.23
N VAL A 69 4.43 -0.70 11.44
CA VAL A 69 5.42 0.27 11.88
C VAL A 69 4.70 1.59 12.15
N CYS A 70 4.88 2.14 13.35
CA CYS A 70 4.35 3.45 13.72
C CYS A 70 5.50 4.39 14.08
N GLU A 71 5.57 5.52 13.37
CA GLU A 71 6.57 6.56 13.59
C GLU A 71 5.90 7.90 13.80
N LYS A 72 6.51 8.75 14.64
CA LYS A 72 6.14 10.14 14.79
C LYS A 72 7.23 11.00 14.17
N SER A 73 6.85 12.03 13.44
CA SER A 73 7.76 13.07 12.97
C SER A 73 7.00 14.40 12.80
N ASN A 74 7.65 15.39 12.20
CA ASN A 74 7.08 16.71 11.92
C ASN A 74 7.36 17.08 10.46
N PHE A 75 6.42 17.75 9.78
CA PHE A 75 6.58 18.15 8.38
C PHE A 75 7.70 19.18 8.19
N GLY A 76 7.91 20.08 9.15
CA GLY A 76 8.94 21.11 9.10
C GLY A 76 10.33 20.65 9.55
N HIS A 77 10.50 19.39 9.96
CA HIS A 77 11.79 18.88 10.42
C HIS A 77 12.69 18.44 9.25
N ASP A 78 13.92 18.95 9.15
CA ASP A 78 14.83 18.69 8.01
C ASP A 78 15.09 17.20 7.71
N LYS A 79 15.05 16.34 8.74
CA LYS A 79 15.24 14.88 8.58
C LYS A 79 13.95 14.11 8.30
N SER A 80 12.83 14.80 8.13
CA SER A 80 11.54 14.21 7.82
C SER A 80 11.57 13.60 6.42
N ARG A 81 11.08 12.37 6.28
CA ARG A 81 11.13 11.62 5.00
C ARG A 81 9.74 11.39 4.40
N HIS A 82 8.73 12.11 4.86
CA HIS A 82 7.35 11.97 4.41
C HIS A 82 7.24 12.04 2.88
N ARG A 83 7.89 13.03 2.26
CA ARG A 83 7.90 13.20 0.81
C ARG A 83 8.58 12.04 0.08
N HIS A 84 9.80 11.70 0.51
CA HIS A 84 10.56 10.57 -0.06
C HIS A 84 9.77 9.25 0.01
N LEU A 85 9.06 9.01 1.12
CA LEU A 85 8.27 7.80 1.33
C LEU A 85 7.12 7.69 0.33
N VAL A 86 6.40 8.80 0.10
CA VAL A 86 5.32 8.85 -0.89
C VAL A 86 5.87 8.70 -2.30
N GLU A 87 6.92 9.45 -2.65
CA GLU A 87 7.56 9.42 -3.99
C GLU A 87 8.15 8.06 -4.35
N THR A 88 8.56 7.26 -3.35
CA THR A 88 9.11 5.92 -3.57
C THR A 88 8.10 4.77 -3.44
N HIS A 89 6.81 5.09 -3.28
CA HIS A 89 5.72 4.13 -3.37
C HIS A 89 4.99 4.28 -4.71
N TYR A 90 5.40 3.49 -5.69
CA TYR A 90 5.12 3.77 -7.10
C TYR A 90 3.70 3.41 -7.57
N HIS A 91 3.09 2.34 -7.04
CA HIS A 91 1.80 1.85 -7.52
C HIS A 91 0.70 2.03 -6.47
N ASN A 92 -0.10 3.08 -6.61
CA ASN A 92 -1.17 3.44 -5.67
C ASN A 92 -2.55 3.18 -6.26
N TYR A 93 -3.37 2.37 -5.58
CA TYR A 93 -4.70 1.98 -6.05
C TYR A 93 -5.81 2.82 -5.44
N LYS A 94 -5.77 3.00 -4.12
CA LYS A 94 -6.82 3.68 -3.36
C LYS A 94 -6.20 4.71 -2.43
N VAL A 95 -6.65 5.96 -2.54
CA VAL A 95 -6.24 7.07 -1.68
C VAL A 95 -7.48 7.58 -0.98
N SER A 96 -7.50 7.56 0.35
CA SER A 96 -8.63 8.05 1.14
C SER A 96 -8.16 9.05 2.18
N PHE A 97 -8.97 10.07 2.46
CA PHE A 97 -8.70 11.01 3.54
C PHE A 97 -9.97 11.32 4.31
N LEU A 98 -9.80 11.54 5.62
CA LEU A 98 -10.87 11.91 6.54
C LEU A 98 -10.55 13.26 7.18
N ILE A 99 -11.54 14.15 7.18
CA ILE A 99 -11.48 15.45 7.86
C ILE A 99 -12.66 15.51 8.86
N PRO A 100 -12.41 15.31 10.16
CA PRO A 100 -13.39 15.55 11.21
C PRO A 100 -13.84 17.02 11.26
N GLU A 101 -15.03 17.29 11.78
CA GLU A 101 -15.61 18.64 11.86
C GLU A 101 -15.62 19.42 10.53
N CYS A 102 -15.77 18.70 9.41
CA CYS A 102 -15.80 19.27 8.06
C CYS A 102 -17.09 18.89 7.34
N GLY A 103 -17.99 19.86 7.16
CA GLY A 103 -19.23 19.66 6.40
C GLY A 103 -19.07 19.79 4.89
N ILE A 104 -18.12 20.60 4.41
CA ILE A 104 -17.92 20.90 2.99
C ILE A 104 -16.42 21.03 2.72
N LEU A 105 -15.90 20.26 1.76
CA LEU A 105 -14.53 20.44 1.26
C LEU A 105 -14.32 21.83 0.63
N SER A 106 -13.13 22.39 0.83
CA SER A 106 -12.68 23.58 0.11
C SER A 106 -12.68 23.36 -1.41
N LYS A 107 -12.82 24.44 -2.17
CA LYS A 107 -12.79 24.37 -3.63
C LYS A 107 -11.44 23.84 -4.15
N GLU A 108 -10.35 24.27 -3.52
CA GLU A 108 -8.99 23.83 -3.83
C GLU A 108 -8.84 22.32 -3.68
N LEU A 109 -9.28 21.76 -2.54
CA LEU A 109 -9.18 20.32 -2.31
C LEU A 109 -10.11 19.52 -3.24
N LYS A 110 -11.31 20.03 -3.54
CA LYS A 110 -12.20 19.40 -4.53
C LYS A 110 -11.57 19.35 -5.92
N ASN A 111 -10.99 20.45 -6.37
CA ASN A 111 -10.33 20.50 -7.68
C ASN A 111 -9.17 19.51 -7.72
N LEU A 112 -8.32 19.51 -6.68
CA LEU A 112 -7.19 18.59 -6.60
C LEU A 112 -7.62 17.11 -6.66
N VAL A 113 -8.70 16.75 -5.94
CA VAL A 113 -9.25 15.39 -5.95
C VAL A 113 -9.72 14.99 -7.36
N MET A 114 -10.30 15.91 -8.12
CA MET A 114 -10.76 15.64 -9.49
C MET A 114 -9.61 15.60 -10.51
N GLU A 115 -8.46 16.20 -10.18
CA GLU A 115 -7.26 16.28 -11.04
C GLU A 115 -6.21 15.20 -10.72
N MET A 116 -6.63 14.10 -10.08
CA MET A 116 -5.78 12.95 -9.72
C MET A 116 -5.42 12.05 -10.91
N GLY A 117 -6.18 12.13 -12.01
CA GLY A 117 -5.91 11.43 -13.27
C GLY A 117 -5.26 12.33 -14.33
N PRO A 118 -5.35 11.94 -15.62
CA PRO A 118 -5.84 10.65 -16.11
C PRO A 118 -4.85 9.50 -15.86
N TYR A 119 -5.33 8.28 -16.01
CA TYR A 119 -4.49 7.11 -16.29
C TYR A 119 -5.02 6.38 -17.52
N TYR A 120 -4.22 5.48 -18.08
CA TYR A 120 -4.52 4.82 -19.33
C TYR A 120 -4.54 3.30 -19.14
N PHE A 121 -5.40 2.65 -19.92
CA PHE A 121 -5.48 1.21 -20.01
C PHE A 121 -5.18 0.79 -21.45
N VAL A 122 -4.15 -0.03 -21.64
CA VAL A 122 -3.71 -0.48 -22.97
C VAL A 122 -3.81 -2.00 -23.03
N LYS A 123 -4.68 -2.52 -23.91
CA LYS A 123 -4.88 -3.97 -24.04
C LYS A 123 -3.82 -4.64 -24.93
N ASN A 124 -3.43 -5.85 -24.54
CA ASN A 124 -2.55 -6.75 -25.31
C ASN A 124 -1.26 -6.09 -25.82
N LEU A 125 -0.67 -5.18 -25.03
CA LEU A 125 0.55 -4.47 -25.37
C LEU A 125 1.75 -5.43 -25.27
N PRO A 126 2.53 -5.62 -26.35
CA PRO A 126 3.72 -6.45 -26.30
C PRO A 126 4.87 -5.75 -25.55
N LEU A 127 5.60 -6.51 -24.74
CA LEU A 127 6.70 -5.98 -23.92
C LEU A 127 7.82 -5.34 -24.75
N HIS A 128 8.02 -5.80 -25.99
CA HIS A 128 9.07 -5.24 -26.84
C HIS A 128 8.81 -3.76 -27.21
N GLU A 129 7.58 -3.25 -27.09
CA GLU A 129 7.27 -1.83 -27.34
C GLU A 129 7.86 -0.92 -26.26
N LEU A 130 7.84 -1.38 -25.01
CA LEU A 130 8.33 -0.64 -23.83
C LEU A 130 9.86 -0.52 -23.78
N ILE A 131 10.58 -1.25 -24.62
CA ILE A 131 12.05 -1.18 -24.72
C ILE A 131 12.51 -0.47 -25.99
N THR A 132 11.59 0.04 -26.83
CA THR A 132 11.97 0.73 -28.06
C THR A 132 12.64 2.05 -27.73
N HIS A 133 13.59 2.45 -28.58
CA HIS A 133 14.25 3.75 -28.45
C HIS A 133 13.26 4.92 -28.50
N GLU A 134 12.20 4.78 -29.30
CA GLU A 134 11.12 5.76 -29.40
C GLU A 134 10.36 5.91 -28.08
N PHE A 135 9.95 4.80 -27.46
CA PHE A 135 9.31 4.82 -26.14
C PHE A 135 10.20 5.46 -25.08
N ILE A 136 11.46 5.05 -24.99
CA ILE A 136 12.39 5.51 -23.96
C ILE A 136 12.65 7.01 -24.07
N ASN A 137 12.89 7.52 -25.28
CA ASN A 137 13.16 8.96 -25.45
C ASN A 137 11.92 9.84 -25.35
N THR A 138 10.73 9.26 -25.59
CA THR A 138 9.47 10.01 -25.54
C THR A 138 8.96 10.11 -24.10
N PHE A 139 8.97 9.01 -23.34
CA PHE A 139 8.36 8.96 -22.00
C PHE A 139 9.39 8.84 -20.87
N VAL A 140 10.28 7.85 -20.95
CA VAL A 140 11.19 7.50 -19.83
C VAL A 140 12.22 8.59 -19.55
N LYS A 141 12.80 9.21 -20.59
CA LYS A 141 13.80 10.28 -20.41
C LYS A 141 13.20 11.66 -20.13
N LYS A 142 11.91 11.85 -20.41
CA LYS A 142 11.25 13.17 -20.37
C LYS A 142 10.27 13.32 -19.20
N GLY A 143 10.08 12.29 -18.38
CA GLY A 143 9.21 12.33 -17.21
C GLY A 143 9.21 11.00 -16.45
N SER A 144 8.38 10.91 -15.41
CA SER A 144 8.19 9.70 -14.61
C SER A 144 7.12 8.83 -15.26
N CYS A 145 7.54 7.70 -15.84
CA CYS A 145 6.64 6.75 -16.50
C CYS A 145 6.35 5.57 -15.57
N TYR A 146 5.06 5.24 -15.43
CA TYR A 146 4.56 4.18 -14.57
C TYR A 146 3.75 3.20 -15.42
N ALA A 147 4.03 1.92 -15.31
CA ALA A 147 3.20 0.88 -15.93
C ALA A 147 3.10 -0.34 -15.02
N LEU A 148 1.94 -0.96 -14.97
CA LEU A 148 1.70 -2.17 -14.20
C LEU A 148 0.74 -3.09 -14.98
N THR A 149 1.05 -4.38 -15.05
CA THR A 149 0.14 -5.35 -15.67
C THR A 149 -1.16 -5.43 -14.89
N TYR A 150 -2.28 -5.46 -15.62
CA TYR A 150 -3.62 -5.49 -15.05
C TYR A 150 -4.17 -6.91 -14.98
N ASN A 151 -4.81 -7.25 -13.86
CA ASN A 151 -5.48 -8.54 -13.65
C ASN A 151 -4.55 -9.75 -13.86
N THR A 152 -3.30 -9.63 -13.41
CA THR A 152 -2.28 -10.69 -13.39
C THR A 152 -1.90 -10.96 -11.95
N ASN A 153 -2.26 -12.12 -11.42
CA ASN A 153 -1.95 -12.51 -10.05
C ASN A 153 -0.45 -12.83 -9.93
N ILE A 154 0.31 -12.12 -9.10
CA ILE A 154 1.78 -12.24 -9.05
C ILE A 154 2.36 -13.65 -8.72
N ASP A 155 1.54 -14.61 -8.26
CA ASP A 155 1.88 -15.90 -7.62
C ASP A 155 1.67 -16.98 -8.66
N GLU A 156 0.72 -16.72 -9.55
CA GLU A 156 0.21 -17.63 -10.57
C GLU A 156 0.68 -17.17 -11.96
N ASP A 157 0.58 -15.88 -12.24
CA ASP A 157 0.81 -15.28 -13.55
C ASP A 157 2.17 -14.58 -13.66
N ASN A 158 2.52 -14.22 -14.89
CA ASN A 158 3.62 -13.30 -15.15
C ASN A 158 3.16 -11.85 -14.94
N THR A 159 3.94 -11.07 -14.20
CA THR A 159 3.60 -9.68 -13.85
C THR A 159 4.74 -8.76 -14.26
N VAL A 160 4.43 -7.58 -14.77
CA VAL A 160 5.44 -6.62 -15.23
C VAL A 160 5.13 -5.23 -14.69
N ALA A 161 6.18 -4.53 -14.22
CA ALA A 161 6.11 -3.15 -13.77
C ALA A 161 7.20 -2.30 -14.42
N LEU A 162 6.86 -1.07 -14.80
CA LEU A 162 7.80 -0.03 -15.21
C LEU A 162 7.84 1.04 -14.12
N LEU A 163 9.05 1.26 -13.60
CA LEU A 163 9.31 2.20 -12.51
C LEU A 163 9.77 3.56 -13.05
N PRO A 164 9.56 4.67 -12.31
CA PRO A 164 9.91 6.01 -12.76
C PRO A 164 11.42 6.23 -12.92
N ASN A 165 12.26 5.37 -12.31
CA ASN A 165 13.72 5.38 -12.52
C ASN A 165 14.15 4.72 -13.85
N GLY A 166 13.19 4.29 -14.69
CA GLY A 166 13.45 3.66 -15.98
C GLY A 166 13.79 2.17 -15.88
N LYS A 167 13.56 1.51 -14.75
CA LYS A 167 13.70 0.05 -14.63
C LYS A 167 12.39 -0.65 -14.96
N LEU A 168 12.46 -1.59 -15.90
CA LEU A 168 11.39 -2.53 -16.23
C LEU A 168 11.62 -3.82 -15.44
N ILE A 169 10.75 -4.11 -14.48
CA ILE A 169 10.82 -5.27 -13.59
C ILE A 169 9.80 -6.30 -14.06
N LEU A 170 10.26 -7.52 -14.32
CA LEU A 170 9.42 -8.65 -14.72
C LEU A 170 9.48 -9.71 -13.62
N SER A 171 8.32 -10.07 -13.07
CA SER A 171 8.14 -11.20 -12.15
C SER A 171 7.56 -12.37 -12.94
N LEU A 172 8.44 -13.28 -13.34
CA LEU A 172 8.13 -14.38 -14.24
C LEU A 172 7.96 -15.70 -13.50
N ASP A 173 7.06 -16.54 -13.99
CA ASP A 173 7.06 -17.95 -13.62
C ASP A 173 8.31 -18.67 -14.13
N LYS A 174 8.55 -19.89 -13.64
CA LYS A 174 9.73 -20.68 -13.99
C LYS A 174 9.85 -20.94 -15.50
N ASP A 175 8.75 -21.35 -16.14
CA ASP A 175 8.78 -21.78 -17.53
C ASP A 175 9.05 -20.57 -18.45
N THR A 176 8.38 -19.45 -18.20
CA THR A 176 8.56 -18.18 -18.92
C THR A 176 9.94 -17.59 -18.69
N TYR A 177 10.51 -17.69 -17.48
CA TYR A 177 11.88 -17.27 -17.21
C TYR A 177 12.91 -18.08 -18.03
N GLU A 178 12.79 -19.41 -18.05
CA GLU A 178 13.67 -20.28 -18.82
C GLU A 178 13.51 -20.06 -20.34
N GLU A 179 12.27 -19.91 -20.80
CA GLU A 179 11.93 -19.66 -22.21
C GLU A 179 12.42 -18.30 -22.69
N THR A 180 12.32 -17.23 -21.89
CA THR A 180 12.90 -15.93 -22.27
C THR A 180 14.42 -16.01 -22.29
N GLY A 181 15.03 -16.68 -21.31
CA GLY A 181 16.49 -16.79 -21.19
C GLY A 181 17.15 -15.43 -20.97
N LEU A 182 16.45 -14.56 -20.24
CA LEU A 182 16.94 -13.30 -19.69
C LEU A 182 17.65 -13.57 -18.36
N GLN A 183 18.60 -12.70 -18.01
CA GLN A 183 19.30 -12.82 -16.73
C GLN A 183 18.46 -12.20 -15.62
N GLY A 184 18.31 -12.93 -14.53
CA GLY A 184 17.51 -12.55 -13.37
C GLY A 184 17.89 -13.41 -12.17
N HIS A 185 17.13 -13.32 -11.09
CA HIS A 185 17.34 -14.12 -9.88
C HIS A 185 16.02 -14.75 -9.39
N PRO A 186 16.09 -15.84 -8.61
CA PRO A 186 14.94 -16.32 -7.85
C PRO A 186 14.32 -15.20 -7.02
N SER A 187 13.00 -15.13 -6.96
CA SER A 187 12.30 -14.24 -6.02
C SER A 187 12.55 -14.70 -4.59
N GLN A 188 12.72 -13.74 -3.67
CA GLN A 188 12.97 -14.00 -2.25
C GLN A 188 11.80 -14.69 -1.53
N TYR A 189 10.61 -14.68 -2.13
CA TYR A 189 9.40 -15.30 -1.59
C TYR A 189 9.13 -16.70 -2.08
N SER A 190 9.97 -17.20 -2.98
CA SER A 190 9.97 -18.60 -3.38
C SER A 190 10.23 -19.49 -2.16
N GLY A 191 9.33 -20.44 -1.90
CA GLY A 191 9.51 -21.43 -0.84
C GLY A 191 10.63 -22.43 -1.15
N ARG A 192 10.51 -23.66 -0.66
CA ARG A 192 11.50 -24.73 -0.96
C ARG A 192 11.65 -25.02 -2.46
N LYS A 193 10.62 -24.74 -3.26
CA LYS A 193 10.65 -24.80 -4.72
C LYS A 193 10.59 -23.38 -5.25
N ILE A 194 11.58 -23.03 -6.09
CA ILE A 194 11.63 -21.74 -6.77
C ILE A 194 10.64 -21.77 -7.93
N MET A 195 9.62 -20.94 -7.84
CA MET A 195 8.54 -20.87 -8.83
C MET A 195 8.47 -19.50 -9.51
N LYS A 196 9.09 -18.47 -8.91
CA LYS A 196 9.09 -17.09 -9.42
C LYS A 196 10.52 -16.56 -9.55
N PHE A 197 10.76 -15.83 -10.62
CA PHE A 197 12.04 -15.21 -10.95
C PHE A 197 11.85 -13.74 -11.29
N ILE A 198 12.73 -12.89 -10.77
CA ILE A 198 12.74 -11.45 -11.04
C ILE A 198 13.81 -11.13 -12.08
N VAL A 199 13.41 -10.42 -13.13
CA VAL A 199 14.29 -9.87 -14.16
C VAL A 199 14.18 -8.36 -14.11
N SER A 200 15.30 -7.68 -13.85
CA SER A 200 15.38 -6.22 -13.85
C SER A 200 16.12 -5.74 -15.11
N ILE A 201 15.44 -4.89 -15.90
CA ILE A 201 15.96 -4.31 -17.13
C ILE A 201 16.02 -2.80 -16.97
N ASP A 202 17.22 -2.26 -16.89
CA ASP A 202 17.44 -0.81 -16.86
C ASP A 202 17.34 -0.23 -18.28
N LEU A 203 16.24 0.48 -18.57
CA LEU A 203 15.98 1.08 -19.88
C LEU A 203 16.88 2.29 -20.15
N MET A 204 17.34 2.97 -19.09
CA MET A 204 18.25 4.11 -19.23
C MET A 204 19.62 3.63 -19.68
N ASP A 205 20.15 2.57 -19.06
CA ASP A 205 21.38 1.88 -19.47
C ASP A 205 21.27 1.36 -20.92
N LEU A 206 20.14 0.74 -21.28
CA LEU A 206 19.90 0.24 -22.64
C LEU A 206 19.87 1.36 -23.69
N SER A 207 19.45 2.56 -23.32
CA SER A 207 19.31 3.68 -24.24
C SER A 207 20.65 4.26 -24.72
N PHE A 208 21.76 4.00 -24.03
CA PHE A 208 23.07 4.53 -24.39
C PHE A 208 23.72 3.79 -25.56
N ASN A 209 23.43 2.50 -25.74
CA ASN A 209 24.05 1.70 -26.80
C ASN A 209 23.10 0.60 -27.33
N LEU A 210 22.36 0.95 -28.37
CA LEU A 210 21.45 0.05 -29.09
C LEU A 210 22.16 -1.08 -29.83
N ASP A 211 23.45 -0.91 -30.13
CA ASP A 211 24.25 -1.94 -30.77
C ASP A 211 24.86 -2.94 -29.80
N SER A 212 24.69 -2.70 -28.49
CA SER A 212 25.17 -3.59 -27.45
C SER A 212 24.57 -4.99 -27.59
N LYS A 213 25.38 -5.99 -27.27
CA LYS A 213 24.94 -7.39 -27.21
C LYS A 213 23.76 -7.55 -26.23
N LYS A 214 23.73 -6.74 -25.17
CA LYS A 214 22.66 -6.72 -24.16
C LYS A 214 21.32 -6.29 -24.76
N TYR A 215 21.26 -5.14 -25.44
CA TYR A 215 20.03 -4.67 -26.09
C TYR A 215 19.53 -5.67 -27.14
N LYS A 216 20.42 -6.13 -28.03
CA LYS A 216 20.08 -7.11 -29.08
C LYS A 216 19.53 -8.41 -28.48
N ARG A 217 20.11 -8.90 -27.38
CA ARG A 217 19.63 -10.10 -26.67
C ARG A 217 18.24 -9.90 -26.07
N ILE A 218 18.00 -8.78 -25.40
CA ILE A 218 16.71 -8.48 -24.77
C ILE A 218 15.62 -8.26 -25.83
N SER A 219 15.94 -7.47 -26.85
CA SER A 219 15.03 -7.20 -27.96
C SER A 219 14.64 -8.48 -28.70
N TRP A 220 15.62 -9.33 -29.04
CA TRP A 220 15.36 -10.63 -29.66
C TRP A 220 14.51 -11.54 -28.75
N SER A 221 14.80 -11.56 -27.44
CA SER A 221 14.05 -12.36 -26.47
C SER A 221 12.56 -11.97 -26.45
N LEU A 222 12.26 -10.68 -26.35
CA LEU A 222 10.90 -10.17 -26.19
C LEU A 222 10.12 -10.02 -27.51
N LYS A 223 10.82 -9.96 -28.64
CA LYS A 223 10.21 -9.77 -29.96
C LYS A 223 10.05 -11.06 -30.75
N GLU A 224 11.04 -11.95 -30.72
CA GLU A 224 11.07 -13.15 -31.58
C GLU A 224 11.00 -14.44 -30.77
N LYS A 225 11.81 -14.57 -29.71
CA LYS A 225 11.94 -15.83 -28.96
C LYS A 225 10.69 -16.15 -28.15
N LYS A 226 10.25 -15.22 -27.30
CA LYS A 226 9.07 -15.33 -26.46
C LYS A 226 8.32 -13.99 -26.43
N PRO A 227 7.44 -13.75 -27.42
CA PRO A 227 6.63 -12.55 -27.47
C PRO A 227 5.59 -12.56 -26.33
N LEU A 228 5.82 -11.75 -25.31
CA LEU A 228 4.90 -11.58 -24.17
C LEU A 228 4.03 -10.34 -24.39
N LYS A 229 2.73 -10.48 -24.11
CA LYS A 229 1.71 -9.42 -24.22
C LYS A 229 0.90 -9.37 -22.94
N PHE A 230 0.59 -8.17 -22.49
CA PHE A 230 -0.23 -7.95 -21.29
C PHE A 230 -1.17 -6.77 -21.48
N ASP A 231 -2.21 -6.75 -20.67
CA ASP A 231 -2.99 -5.54 -20.45
C ASP A 231 -2.25 -4.69 -19.41
N PHE A 232 -2.07 -3.39 -19.67
CA PHE A 232 -1.34 -2.49 -18.79
C PHE A 232 -2.22 -1.36 -18.29
N LEU A 233 -2.14 -1.09 -16.98
CA LEU A 233 -2.37 0.23 -16.42
C LEU A 233 -1.12 1.08 -16.67
N TRP A 234 -1.31 2.32 -17.09
CA TRP A 234 -0.21 3.21 -17.46
C TRP A 234 -0.50 4.64 -17.03
N ALA A 235 0.50 5.34 -16.53
CA ALA A 235 0.44 6.78 -16.25
C ALA A 235 1.81 7.41 -16.48
N TRP A 236 1.81 8.69 -16.81
CA TRP A 236 3.03 9.44 -17.02
C TRP A 236 2.91 10.83 -16.44
N HIS A 237 3.86 11.16 -15.59
CA HIS A 237 3.98 12.47 -14.99
C HIS A 237 5.13 13.21 -15.67
N GLN A 238 4.78 14.32 -16.36
CA GLN A 238 5.74 15.21 -16.98
C GLN A 238 5.61 16.62 -16.40
N THR A 239 6.74 17.26 -16.11
CA THR A 239 6.79 18.71 -15.88
C THR A 239 6.78 19.42 -17.25
N GLY A 240 5.60 19.60 -17.85
CA GLY A 240 5.43 20.25 -19.17
C GLY A 240 4.14 19.86 -19.90
N THR A 241 3.78 20.60 -20.96
CA THR A 241 2.47 20.56 -21.64
C THR A 241 2.42 19.69 -22.91
N GLU A 242 2.58 18.37 -22.82
CA GLU A 242 2.35 17.46 -23.97
C GLU A 242 1.60 16.16 -23.60
N GLU A 243 0.42 16.29 -22.97
CA GLU A 243 -0.45 15.14 -22.61
C GLU A 243 -0.96 14.33 -23.83
N SER A 244 -0.98 14.93 -25.03
CA SER A 244 -1.45 14.27 -26.27
C SER A 244 -0.50 13.20 -26.84
N ALA A 245 0.72 13.09 -26.29
CA ALA A 245 1.73 12.16 -26.77
C ALA A 245 1.38 10.68 -26.53
N VAL A 246 0.61 10.38 -25.47
CA VAL A 246 0.32 9.00 -25.05
C VAL A 246 -0.64 8.29 -26.00
N MET A 247 -1.81 8.91 -26.22
CA MET A 247 -2.87 8.37 -27.07
C MET A 247 -2.39 8.21 -28.52
N SER A 248 -1.57 9.16 -29.00
CA SER A 248 -0.99 9.10 -30.34
C SER A 248 0.04 7.98 -30.47
N TYR A 249 0.93 7.81 -29.48
CA TYR A 249 1.95 6.76 -29.47
C TYR A 249 1.33 5.35 -29.49
N PHE A 250 0.35 5.10 -28.64
CA PHE A 250 -0.32 3.80 -28.54
C PHE A 250 -1.53 3.65 -29.48
N SER A 251 -1.69 4.51 -30.49
CA SER A 251 -2.84 4.51 -31.41
C SER A 251 -3.07 3.20 -32.18
N LYS A 252 -2.02 2.38 -32.34
CA LYS A 252 -2.11 1.03 -32.95
C LYS A 252 -2.76 -0.01 -32.02
N TYR A 253 -2.87 0.30 -30.73
CA TYR A 253 -3.39 -0.56 -29.69
C TYR A 253 -4.73 -0.03 -29.17
N GLN A 254 -5.49 -0.89 -28.47
CA GLN A 254 -6.72 -0.48 -27.81
C GLN A 254 -6.37 0.23 -26.52
N ILE A 255 -6.10 1.54 -26.61
CA ILE A 255 -5.87 2.43 -25.48
C ILE A 255 -7.17 3.11 -25.06
N GLN A 256 -7.39 3.21 -23.76
CA GLN A 256 -8.50 3.91 -23.15
C GLN A 256 -7.98 4.86 -22.07
N GLU A 257 -8.33 6.13 -22.17
CA GLU A 257 -8.15 7.08 -21.07
C GLU A 257 -9.23 6.85 -20.01
N GLN A 258 -8.82 6.82 -18.75
CA GLN A 258 -9.66 6.59 -17.59
C GLN A 258 -9.41 7.66 -16.54
N GLN A 259 -10.47 8.05 -15.84
CA GLN A 259 -10.39 8.93 -14.69
C GLN A 259 -10.52 8.12 -13.40
N PRO A 260 -9.76 8.43 -12.34
CA PRO A 260 -9.98 7.82 -11.04
C PRO A 260 -11.42 8.04 -10.56
N ARG A 261 -12.02 6.99 -9.99
CA ARG A 261 -13.33 7.09 -9.37
C ARG A 261 -13.20 7.86 -8.06
N VAL A 262 -13.93 8.96 -7.94
CA VAL A 262 -13.99 9.76 -6.72
C VAL A 262 -15.32 9.49 -6.00
N SER A 263 -15.26 9.19 -4.70
CA SER A 263 -16.40 9.07 -3.81
C SER A 263 -16.21 10.01 -2.63
N VAL A 264 -17.09 10.99 -2.49
CA VAL A 264 -17.12 11.92 -1.35
C VAL A 264 -18.38 11.66 -0.54
N SER A 265 -18.21 11.46 0.76
CA SER A 265 -19.29 11.22 1.69
C SER A 265 -19.15 12.12 2.92
N THR A 266 -20.29 12.51 3.50
CA THR A 266 -20.33 13.26 4.75
C THR A 266 -20.97 12.40 5.80
N LEU A 267 -20.15 11.92 6.73
CA LEU A 267 -20.57 11.15 7.89
C LEU A 267 -21.10 12.11 8.95
N ARG A 268 -22.17 11.71 9.64
CA ARG A 268 -22.78 12.50 10.71
C ARG A 268 -22.60 11.78 12.02
N ASP A 269 -22.47 12.56 13.10
CA ASP A 269 -22.40 12.05 14.47
C ASP A 269 -21.34 10.93 14.63
N LEU A 270 -20.19 11.12 13.99
CA LEU A 270 -19.11 10.13 13.97
C LEU A 270 -18.35 10.19 15.30
N GLN A 271 -18.16 9.05 15.96
CA GLN A 271 -17.23 8.96 17.09
C GLN A 271 -15.79 8.89 16.59
N CYS A 272 -14.99 9.89 16.97
CA CYS A 272 -13.57 10.00 16.63
C CYS A 272 -12.69 9.77 17.87
N PRO A 273 -11.64 8.94 17.78
CA PRO A 273 -10.66 8.77 18.86
C PRO A 273 -9.97 10.10 19.23
N VAL A 274 -9.76 10.31 20.53
CA VAL A 274 -8.94 11.42 21.02
C VAL A 274 -7.47 11.03 20.92
N LEU A 275 -6.66 11.86 20.26
CA LEU A 275 -5.26 11.57 19.97
C LEU A 275 -4.37 12.70 20.49
N TRP A 276 -3.19 12.36 21.01
CA TRP A 276 -2.16 13.31 21.38
C TRP A 276 -0.94 13.11 20.51
N SER A 277 -0.56 14.13 19.72
CA SER A 277 0.54 14.00 18.75
C SER A 277 1.85 13.50 19.37
N GLY A 278 2.09 13.82 20.66
CA GLY A 278 3.22 13.38 21.48
C GLY A 278 3.32 11.87 21.71
N GLU A 279 2.20 11.17 21.84
CA GLU A 279 2.13 9.86 22.47
C GLU A 279 1.57 8.78 21.52
N LEU A 280 2.44 8.10 20.79
CA LEU A 280 2.06 7.02 19.87
C LEU A 280 1.37 5.84 20.55
N ARG A 281 1.69 5.61 21.84
CA ARG A 281 1.11 4.51 22.63
C ARG A 281 -0.25 4.86 23.23
N GLY A 282 -0.68 6.12 23.10
CA GLY A 282 -1.77 6.64 23.90
C GLY A 282 -1.39 6.76 25.38
N GLU A 283 -2.22 7.48 26.10
CA GLU A 283 -2.16 7.61 27.55
C GLU A 283 -3.47 7.07 28.14
N PRO A 284 -3.43 6.20 29.16
CA PRO A 284 -4.63 5.59 29.73
C PRO A 284 -5.66 6.65 30.10
N GLU A 285 -6.90 6.47 29.61
CA GLU A 285 -8.04 7.38 29.84
C GLU A 285 -7.92 8.79 29.22
N GLU A 286 -6.77 9.15 28.65
CA GLU A 286 -6.51 10.50 28.12
C GLU A 286 -6.39 10.54 26.59
N SER A 287 -5.76 9.53 25.97
CA SER A 287 -5.63 9.44 24.51
C SER A 287 -5.50 8.01 24.00
N CYS A 288 -5.99 7.77 22.78
CA CYS A 288 -5.88 6.49 22.10
C CYS A 288 -4.51 6.31 21.44
N SER A 289 -4.12 5.05 21.26
CA SER A 289 -2.87 4.67 20.61
C SER A 289 -2.97 4.71 19.08
N ALA A 290 -1.81 4.80 18.41
CA ALA A 290 -1.72 4.74 16.96
C ALA A 290 -2.31 3.42 16.38
N PRO A 291 -2.03 2.22 16.93
CA PRO A 291 -2.66 0.99 16.42
C PRO A 291 -4.18 0.96 16.56
N GLU A 292 -4.75 1.48 17.65
CA GLU A 292 -6.21 1.56 17.82
C GLU A 292 -6.85 2.45 16.76
N LEU A 293 -6.22 3.58 16.45
CA LEU A 293 -6.66 4.45 15.36
C LEU A 293 -6.55 3.75 14.00
N PHE A 294 -5.48 2.98 13.77
CA PHE A 294 -5.29 2.25 12.51
C PHE A 294 -6.45 1.27 12.25
N ASP A 295 -6.81 0.46 13.26
CA ASP A 295 -7.90 -0.50 13.16
C ASP A 295 -9.26 0.20 12.99
N TRP A 296 -9.51 1.28 13.75
CA TRP A 296 -10.72 2.08 13.63
C TRP A 296 -10.88 2.71 12.23
N LEU A 297 -9.80 3.24 11.67
CA LEU A 297 -9.79 3.86 10.36
C LEU A 297 -10.06 2.83 9.26
N GLY A 298 -9.50 1.63 9.40
CA GLY A 298 -9.79 0.49 8.52
C GLY A 298 -11.28 0.11 8.53
N ALA A 299 -11.88 0.03 9.71
CA ALA A 299 -13.32 -0.25 9.86
C ALA A 299 -14.18 0.85 9.20
N LEU A 300 -13.80 2.11 9.39
CA LEU A 300 -14.47 3.27 8.79
C LEU A 300 -14.45 3.22 7.26
N PHE A 301 -13.29 2.95 6.65
CA PHE A 301 -13.16 2.85 5.19
C PHE A 301 -13.87 1.64 4.59
N CYS A 302 -14.14 0.61 5.40
CA CYS A 302 -14.94 -0.55 5.00
C CYS A 302 -16.45 -0.31 5.16
N GLY A 303 -16.86 0.86 5.68
CA GLY A 303 -18.27 1.16 5.94
C GLY A 303 -18.88 0.32 7.06
N VAL A 304 -18.05 -0.15 8.00
CA VAL A 304 -18.51 -0.92 9.17
C VAL A 304 -19.24 0.02 10.12
N ASP A 305 -20.44 -0.38 10.53
CA ASP A 305 -21.15 0.31 11.60
C ASP A 305 -20.54 -0.06 12.96
N LEU A 306 -20.04 0.95 13.66
CA LEU A 306 -19.40 0.83 14.98
C LEU A 306 -20.39 1.07 16.12
N ASN A 307 -21.67 1.23 15.81
CA ASN A 307 -22.74 1.29 16.80
C ASN A 307 -22.94 -0.13 17.35
N ASN A 308 -22.48 -0.37 18.57
CA ASN A 308 -22.60 -1.65 19.29
C ASN A 308 -24.06 -1.93 19.71
N GLU A 309 -24.99 -1.84 18.76
CA GLU A 309 -26.41 -2.08 18.99
C GLU A 309 -26.72 -3.58 18.97
N PRO A 310 -27.29 -4.13 20.05
CA PRO A 310 -27.65 -5.54 20.13
C PRO A 310 -28.97 -5.79 19.41
N ASN A 311 -28.99 -5.68 18.08
CA ASN A 311 -30.21 -5.88 17.30
C ASN A 311 -30.43 -7.36 16.95
N ASN A 312 -29.48 -7.99 16.22
CA ASN A 312 -29.58 -9.42 15.82
C ASN A 312 -28.24 -10.19 15.86
N PHE A 313 -27.12 -9.47 15.88
CA PHE A 313 -25.77 -9.97 16.08
C PHE A 313 -24.99 -8.92 16.88
N ILE A 314 -24.00 -9.35 17.66
CA ILE A 314 -23.17 -8.44 18.44
C ILE A 314 -21.98 -8.04 17.57
N SER A 315 -21.91 -6.78 17.16
CA SER A 315 -20.67 -6.20 16.62
C SER A 315 -19.75 -5.83 17.77
N THR A 316 -18.63 -6.52 17.93
CA THR A 316 -17.61 -6.16 18.93
C THR A 316 -16.65 -5.08 18.43
N CYS A 317 -16.84 -4.58 17.21
CA CYS A 317 -16.02 -3.50 16.66
C CYS A 317 -16.61 -2.18 17.17
N CYS A 318 -15.82 -1.44 17.94
CA CYS A 318 -16.25 -0.20 18.60
C CYS A 318 -15.21 0.90 18.36
N CYS A 319 -15.63 2.16 18.50
CA CYS A 319 -14.68 3.28 18.53
C CYS A 319 -13.77 3.18 19.77
N PRO A 320 -12.43 3.28 19.60
CA PRO A 320 -11.48 3.36 20.70
C PRO A 320 -11.83 4.49 21.70
N GLN A 321 -11.51 4.29 22.98
CA GLN A 321 -11.77 5.28 24.03
C GLN A 321 -10.45 5.81 24.61
N PRO A 322 -10.36 7.11 24.96
CA PRO A 322 -11.43 8.11 24.91
C PRO A 322 -11.78 8.60 23.49
N SER A 323 -13.05 8.91 23.25
CA SER A 323 -13.57 9.39 21.96
C SER A 323 -14.44 10.64 22.11
N THR A 324 -14.56 11.40 21.02
CA THR A 324 -15.42 12.57 20.90
C THR A 324 -16.35 12.41 19.70
N VAL A 325 -17.64 12.72 19.88
CA VAL A 325 -18.60 12.74 18.78
C VAL A 325 -18.40 14.02 17.96
N VAL A 326 -18.10 13.87 16.68
CA VAL A 326 -18.05 14.98 15.73
C VAL A 326 -19.33 15.05 14.90
N ALA A 327 -19.87 16.26 14.76
CA ALA A 327 -21.18 16.42 14.12
C ALA A 327 -21.15 16.05 12.63
N LYS A 328 -20.05 16.39 11.94
CA LYS A 328 -19.84 16.10 10.52
C LYS A 328 -18.39 15.73 10.27
N ALA A 329 -18.14 14.66 9.55
CA ALA A 329 -16.82 14.32 9.05
C ALA A 329 -16.89 14.09 7.54
N ASN A 330 -15.92 14.64 6.80
CA ASN A 330 -15.84 14.41 5.36
C ASN A 330 -14.88 13.27 5.07
N LEU A 331 -15.38 12.24 4.41
CA LEU A 331 -14.61 11.09 3.94
C LEU A 331 -14.58 11.11 2.42
N CYS A 332 -13.37 11.22 1.87
CA CYS A 332 -13.13 11.13 0.44
C CYS A 332 -12.30 9.88 0.12
N THR A 333 -12.66 9.17 -0.94
CA THR A 333 -11.93 8.03 -1.47
C THR A 333 -11.78 8.18 -2.98
N ILE A 334 -10.55 8.11 -3.45
CA ILE A 334 -10.14 8.10 -4.85
C ILE A 334 -9.65 6.69 -5.18
N THR A 335 -10.14 6.09 -6.27
CA THR A 335 -9.77 4.73 -6.69
C THR A 335 -9.42 4.69 -8.17
N GLY A 336 -8.23 4.19 -8.50
CA GLY A 336 -7.71 4.16 -9.87
C GLY A 336 -6.23 3.80 -9.89
N PHE A 337 -5.49 4.26 -10.90
CA PHE A 337 -4.03 4.19 -10.93
C PHE A 337 -3.48 5.60 -10.64
N ILE A 338 -3.03 5.82 -9.40
CA ILE A 338 -2.71 7.17 -8.90
C ILE A 338 -1.19 7.31 -8.78
N VAL A 339 -0.63 8.34 -9.43
CA VAL A 339 0.81 8.61 -9.40
C VAL A 339 1.21 9.27 -8.07
N PRO A 340 2.37 8.92 -7.50
CA PRO A 340 2.79 9.43 -6.19
C PRO A 340 2.95 10.95 -6.15
N GLU A 341 3.31 11.59 -7.27
CA GLU A 341 3.46 13.04 -7.35
C GLU A 341 2.15 13.78 -7.02
N LYS A 342 1.00 13.23 -7.44
CA LYS A 342 -0.32 13.79 -7.12
C LYS A 342 -0.66 13.59 -5.64
N ILE A 343 -0.22 12.48 -5.05
CA ILE A 343 -0.38 12.21 -3.62
C ILE A 343 0.48 13.15 -2.78
N CYS A 344 1.69 13.49 -3.23
CA CYS A 344 2.52 14.51 -2.58
C CYS A 344 1.82 15.86 -2.52
N VAL A 345 1.23 16.32 -3.63
CA VAL A 345 0.45 17.57 -3.65
C VAL A 345 -0.75 17.51 -2.71
N LEU A 346 -1.45 16.37 -2.64
CA LEU A 346 -2.54 16.17 -1.69
C LEU A 346 -2.07 16.19 -0.24
N LEU A 347 -0.96 15.53 0.06
CA LEU A 347 -0.37 15.53 1.40
C LEU A 347 0.04 16.95 1.81
N GLU A 348 0.64 17.72 0.91
CA GLU A 348 0.99 19.13 1.14
C GLU A 348 -0.28 19.96 1.39
N GLN A 349 -1.34 19.80 0.60
CA GLN A 349 -2.60 20.52 0.83
C GLN A 349 -3.27 20.15 2.16
N LEU A 350 -3.21 18.88 2.57
CA LEU A 350 -3.71 18.46 3.87
C LEU A 350 -2.84 18.96 5.04
N CYS A 351 -1.54 19.18 4.81
CA CYS A 351 -0.66 19.82 5.78
C CYS A 351 -1.04 21.31 5.98
N HIS A 352 -1.22 22.06 4.88
CA HIS A 352 -1.62 23.47 4.91
C HIS A 352 -3.09 23.68 5.31
N TYR A 353 -3.87 22.60 5.46
CA TYR A 353 -5.24 22.69 5.96
C TYR A 353 -5.32 23.38 7.33
N PHE A 354 -4.28 23.26 8.15
CA PHE A 354 -4.18 23.86 9.48
C PHE A 354 -3.54 25.25 9.53
N ASP A 355 -3.19 25.85 8.39
CA ASP A 355 -2.66 27.23 8.35
C ASP A 355 -3.68 28.23 8.92
N GLU A 356 -4.96 27.94 8.71
CA GLU A 356 -6.08 28.66 9.33
C GLU A 356 -6.63 27.86 10.51
N PRO A 357 -7.05 28.49 11.62
CA PRO A 357 -7.66 27.79 12.74
C PRO A 357 -8.85 26.92 12.31
N LYS A 358 -8.78 25.62 12.57
CA LYS A 358 -9.84 24.62 12.27
C LYS A 358 -10.41 24.01 13.54
N LEU A 359 -11.62 23.48 13.43
CA LEU A 359 -12.27 22.68 14.47
C LEU A 359 -11.74 21.24 14.51
N ALA A 360 -11.21 20.75 13.40
CA ALA A 360 -10.64 19.40 13.31
C ALA A 360 -9.40 19.30 14.23
N PRO A 361 -9.29 18.29 15.10
CA PRO A 361 -8.09 18.08 15.92
C PRO A 361 -6.94 17.46 15.10
N TRP A 362 -7.27 16.71 14.07
CA TRP A 362 -6.35 16.01 13.16
C TRP A 362 -7.07 15.70 11.84
N VAL A 363 -6.32 15.41 10.78
CA VAL A 363 -6.84 14.85 9.51
C VAL A 363 -6.06 13.60 9.13
N THR A 364 -6.64 12.71 8.33
CA THR A 364 -5.94 11.50 7.87
C THR A 364 -5.74 11.47 6.37
N LEU A 365 -4.65 10.85 5.92
CA LEU A 365 -4.42 10.44 4.55
C LEU A 365 -3.97 8.99 4.54
N SER A 366 -4.72 8.12 3.90
CA SER A 366 -4.46 6.68 3.80
C SER A 366 -4.31 6.28 2.36
N VAL A 367 -3.22 5.58 2.06
CA VAL A 367 -2.89 5.14 0.71
C VAL A 367 -2.65 3.65 0.72
N GLN A 368 -3.40 2.95 -0.12
CA GLN A 368 -3.31 1.51 -0.35
C GLN A 368 -2.76 1.27 -1.76
N GLY A 369 -1.70 0.47 -1.84
CA GLY A 369 -1.10 0.06 -3.10
C GLY A 369 -1.85 -1.09 -3.78
N PHE A 370 -1.31 -1.56 -4.91
CA PHE A 370 -1.81 -2.76 -5.58
C PHE A 370 -1.28 -4.03 -4.92
N ALA A 371 -2.16 -5.00 -4.66
CA ALA A 371 -1.76 -6.33 -4.19
C ALA A 371 -0.83 -7.04 -5.20
N ASP A 372 -1.12 -6.89 -6.50
CA ASP A 372 -0.42 -7.61 -7.57
C ASP A 372 0.78 -6.85 -8.18
N SER A 373 1.42 -5.97 -7.41
CA SER A 373 2.63 -5.26 -7.86
C SER A 373 3.88 -6.13 -7.70
N PRO A 374 4.79 -6.24 -8.70
CA PRO A 374 6.10 -6.91 -8.55
C PRO A 374 7.02 -6.28 -7.50
N VAL A 375 6.85 -4.98 -7.26
CA VAL A 375 7.68 -4.21 -6.35
C VAL A 375 6.83 -3.50 -5.30
N SER A 376 7.36 -3.40 -4.10
CA SER A 376 6.84 -2.54 -3.04
C SER A 376 7.61 -1.21 -3.07
N TRP A 377 7.98 -0.66 -1.90
CA TRP A 377 8.77 0.57 -1.85
C TRP A 377 10.10 0.43 -2.59
N ARG A 378 10.36 1.38 -3.49
CA ARG A 378 11.55 1.39 -4.37
C ARG A 378 11.61 0.14 -5.27
N GLU A 379 12.63 -0.69 -5.09
CA GLU A 379 12.90 -1.90 -5.87
C GLU A 379 12.77 -3.17 -5.02
N ASN A 380 12.23 -3.03 -3.79
CA ASN A 380 12.00 -4.18 -2.93
C ASN A 380 10.97 -5.09 -3.59
N GLU A 381 11.22 -6.40 -3.62
CA GLU A 381 10.23 -7.35 -4.11
C GLU A 381 8.99 -7.29 -3.23
N HIS A 382 7.82 -7.27 -3.86
CA HIS A 382 6.57 -7.41 -3.13
C HIS A 382 6.25 -8.88 -2.93
N GLY A 383 6.08 -9.27 -1.68
CA GLY A 383 5.88 -10.63 -1.25
C GLY A 383 4.43 -10.89 -1.03
N PHE A 384 3.97 -12.03 -1.51
CA PHE A 384 2.62 -12.43 -1.26
C PHE A 384 2.47 -13.94 -1.23
N ARG A 385 1.46 -14.35 -0.45
CA ARG A 385 1.05 -15.73 -0.18
C ARG A 385 -0.38 -15.77 0.35
N LYS A 386 -0.75 -14.80 1.21
CA LYS A 386 -2.06 -14.73 1.91
C LYS A 386 -2.59 -13.30 2.10
N GLY A 387 -2.10 -12.34 1.32
CA GLY A 387 -2.33 -10.91 1.52
C GLY A 387 -1.01 -10.21 1.81
N GLY A 388 -0.57 -9.39 0.86
CA GLY A 388 0.55 -8.48 0.97
C GLY A 388 0.08 -7.22 0.29
N GLU A 389 -0.66 -6.39 1.02
CA GLU A 389 -1.00 -5.06 0.54
C GLU A 389 -0.18 -4.09 1.35
N HIS A 390 0.74 -3.42 0.71
CA HIS A 390 1.35 -2.19 1.21
C HIS A 390 0.29 -1.10 1.42
N LEU A 391 0.20 -0.64 2.65
CA LEU A 391 -0.66 0.47 3.05
C LEU A 391 0.12 1.39 3.98
N TYR A 392 -0.02 2.69 3.76
CA TYR A 392 0.50 3.69 4.69
C TYR A 392 -0.54 4.77 5.01
N ASN A 393 -0.51 5.23 6.25
CA ASN A 393 -1.35 6.32 6.75
C ASN A 393 -0.48 7.46 7.27
N PHE A 394 -0.90 8.68 6.96
CA PHE A 394 -0.52 9.89 7.67
C PHE A 394 -1.69 10.34 8.55
N VAL A 395 -1.42 10.55 9.83
CA VAL A 395 -2.30 11.26 10.77
C VAL A 395 -1.66 12.61 11.01
N ILE A 396 -2.29 13.68 10.51
CA ILE A 396 -1.73 15.02 10.43
C ILE A 396 -2.37 15.86 11.53
N PHE A 397 -1.54 16.44 12.40
CA PHE A 397 -1.97 17.28 13.51
C PHE A 397 -1.80 18.76 13.18
N ASN A 398 -2.50 19.63 13.92
CA ASN A 398 -2.48 21.08 13.73
C ASN A 398 -1.12 21.76 14.00
N ASN A 399 -0.21 21.07 14.69
CA ASN A 399 1.12 21.57 15.03
C ASN A 399 2.21 21.07 14.04
N LEU A 400 1.80 20.62 12.85
CA LEU A 400 2.64 20.01 11.81
C LEU A 400 3.30 18.68 12.21
N ASP A 401 2.95 18.12 13.38
CA ASP A 401 3.31 16.74 13.67
C ASP A 401 2.52 15.80 12.77
N TYR A 402 3.10 14.65 12.46
CA TYR A 402 2.37 13.53 11.90
C TYR A 402 2.76 12.21 12.53
N TRP A 403 1.79 11.31 12.56
CA TRP A 403 2.05 9.88 12.69
C TRP A 403 2.07 9.24 11.31
N LEU A 404 3.09 8.43 11.06
CA LEU A 404 3.23 7.56 9.91
C LEU A 404 2.98 6.13 10.36
N GLN A 405 1.95 5.49 9.81
CA GLN A 405 1.64 4.09 10.06
C GLN A 405 1.86 3.33 8.76
N MET A 406 2.69 2.29 8.76
CA MET A 406 2.92 1.44 7.59
C MET A 406 2.54 0.00 7.93
N ALA A 407 1.54 -0.52 7.22
CA ALA A 407 1.20 -1.93 7.25
C ALA A 407 1.87 -2.63 6.07
N VAL A 408 2.66 -3.65 6.41
CA VAL A 408 3.53 -4.35 5.47
C VAL A 408 3.18 -5.83 5.49
N GLY A 409 3.15 -6.44 4.31
CA GLY A 409 2.85 -7.86 4.12
C GLY A 409 3.80 -8.75 4.91
N ALA A 410 3.35 -9.98 5.19
CA ALA A 410 4.04 -10.94 6.07
C ALA A 410 5.52 -11.19 5.74
N ASN A 411 5.90 -10.99 4.49
CA ASN A 411 7.25 -11.22 4.00
C ASN A 411 7.92 -9.94 3.47
N ASP A 412 7.21 -8.83 3.38
CA ASP A 412 7.72 -7.61 2.77
C ASP A 412 8.72 -6.85 3.66
N ASP A 413 9.67 -6.20 3.02
CA ASP A 413 10.61 -5.29 3.68
C ASP A 413 9.96 -3.93 3.92
N CYS A 414 9.90 -3.49 5.18
CA CYS A 414 9.44 -2.15 5.53
C CYS A 414 10.58 -1.14 5.32
N PRO A 415 10.39 -0.08 4.52
CA PRO A 415 11.38 0.99 4.44
C PRO A 415 11.53 1.66 5.82
N PRO A 416 12.75 2.17 6.11
CA PRO A 416 13.03 2.81 7.38
C PRO A 416 12.31 4.13 7.54
#